data_AF-A0A1I4TUT1-F1
#
_entry.id   AF-A0A1I4TUT1-F1
#
_cell.length_a   1.000
_cell.length_b   1.000
_cell.length_c   1.000
_cell.angle_alpha   90.00
_cell.angle_beta   90.00
_cell.angle_gamma   90.00
#
_symmetry.space_group_name_H-M   'P 1'
#
loop_
_entity.id
_entity.type
_entity.pdbx_description
1 polymer ?
#
loop_
_entity_poly.entity_id
_entity_poly.type
_entity_poly.pdbx_seq_one_letter_code
_entity_poly.pdbx_strand_id
1 'polypeptide(L)'
;MINGKIISALVIHLIAFLAIYAEGYPDAFLIVVGSCLALNVIGLCLCLMGIVRFGCSLFIAGCIGFIPLGLVGILGARQALDAERRERFAQMEAARSYRFNPALLDVQIFGTAIVGLVWLILMLVFPFVPAIPLGGAVIGFLIGLWNSSTIPVKCYEDHIELKLSLIAPTHLIKYKNITDIDTSHRKHTIVSYALDGAEKSLKLKWNGLEDKASEELLGYIQGKWVA
;
A
#
# COMPACT_ATOMS: atom_id res chain seq x y z
N MET A 1 4.78 -0.79 16.35
CA MET A 1 3.68 -0.30 17.24
C MET A 1 2.34 -0.72 16.68
N ILE A 2 1.39 -1.13 17.54
CA ILE A 2 -0.01 -1.42 17.14
C ILE A 2 -0.76 -0.09 17.05
N ASN A 3 -1.48 0.13 15.95
CA ASN A 3 -2.30 1.32 15.77
C ASN A 3 -3.80 1.00 15.89
N GLY A 4 -4.61 2.04 16.10
CA GLY A 4 -6.06 1.90 16.26
C GLY A 4 -6.73 1.19 15.08
N LYS A 5 -6.21 1.32 13.86
CA LYS A 5 -6.79 0.68 12.66
C LYS A 5 -6.70 -0.84 12.70
N ILE A 6 -5.61 -1.42 13.22
CA ILE A 6 -5.48 -2.87 13.41
C ILE A 6 -6.55 -3.38 14.38
N ILE A 7 -6.77 -2.65 15.49
CA ILE A 7 -7.77 -3.01 16.50
C ILE A 7 -9.18 -2.87 15.90
N SER A 8 -9.49 -1.74 15.24
CA SER A 8 -10.79 -1.53 14.60
C SER A 8 -11.07 -2.60 13.54
N ALA A 9 -10.09 -2.99 12.74
CA ALA A 9 -10.25 -4.04 11.74
C ALA A 9 -10.58 -5.39 12.38
N LEU A 10 -9.89 -5.76 13.48
CA LEU A 10 -10.19 -7.00 14.18
C LEU A 10 -11.62 -7.02 14.73
N VAL A 11 -12.09 -5.91 15.29
CA VAL A 11 -13.49 -5.78 15.76
C VAL A 11 -14.47 -5.92 14.61
N ILE A 12 -14.22 -5.26 13.47
CA ILE A 12 -15.05 -5.37 12.26
C ILE A 12 -15.09 -6.82 11.76
N HIS A 13 -13.95 -7.50 11.68
CA HIS A 13 -13.88 -8.89 11.22
C HIS A 13 -14.61 -9.85 12.16
N LEU A 14 -14.51 -9.63 13.48
CA LEU A 14 -15.24 -10.41 14.46
C LEU A 14 -16.75 -10.22 14.31
N ILE A 15 -17.23 -8.97 14.18
CA ILE A 15 -18.65 -8.69 13.96
C ILE A 15 -19.14 -9.31 12.65
N ALA A 16 -18.36 -9.18 11.57
CA ALA A 16 -18.69 -9.77 10.28
C ALA A 16 -18.78 -11.31 10.36
N PHE A 17 -17.81 -11.95 11.03
CA PHE A 17 -17.85 -13.39 11.26
C PHE A 17 -19.07 -13.84 12.07
N LEU A 18 -19.40 -13.12 13.15
CA LEU A 18 -20.57 -13.40 13.97
C LEU A 18 -21.88 -13.22 13.20
N ALA A 19 -21.97 -12.22 12.31
CA ALA A 19 -23.13 -12.03 11.43
C ALA A 19 -23.29 -13.19 10.43
N ILE A 20 -22.20 -13.58 9.76
CA ILE A 20 -22.18 -14.73 8.84
C ILE A 20 -22.58 -16.02 9.57
N TYR A 21 -22.10 -16.21 10.80
CA TYR A 21 -22.48 -17.35 11.64
C TYR A 21 -23.97 -17.34 11.99
N ALA A 22 -24.51 -16.18 12.39
CA ALA A 22 -25.92 -16.04 12.76
C ALA A 22 -26.88 -16.25 11.58
N GLU A 23 -26.48 -15.87 10.36
CA GLU A 23 -27.28 -16.08 9.14
C GLU A 23 -27.29 -17.54 8.64
N GLY A 24 -26.48 -18.42 9.23
CA GLY A 24 -26.49 -19.85 8.89
C GLY A 24 -25.86 -20.16 7.53
N TYR A 25 -24.82 -19.42 7.14
CA TYR A 25 -24.04 -19.74 5.95
C TYR A 25 -23.42 -21.16 6.03
N PRO A 26 -23.09 -21.79 4.88
CA PRO A 26 -22.53 -23.14 4.86
C PRO A 26 -21.28 -23.29 5.73
N ASP A 27 -21.14 -24.43 6.43
CA ASP A 27 -20.02 -24.70 7.34
C ASP A 27 -18.65 -24.50 6.69
N ALA A 28 -18.50 -24.92 5.43
CA ALA A 28 -17.26 -24.72 4.69
C ALA A 28 -16.88 -23.23 4.56
N PHE A 29 -17.86 -22.36 4.35
CA PHE A 29 -17.64 -20.91 4.28
C PHE A 29 -17.26 -20.35 5.66
N LEU A 30 -17.92 -20.80 6.72
CA LEU A 30 -17.59 -20.43 8.11
C LEU A 30 -16.17 -20.85 8.49
N ILE A 31 -15.73 -22.04 8.10
CA ILE A 31 -14.36 -22.52 8.34
C ILE A 31 -13.35 -21.61 7.63
N VAL A 32 -13.60 -21.23 6.38
CA VAL A 32 -12.72 -20.34 5.63
C VAL A 32 -12.64 -18.95 6.29
N VAL A 33 -13.76 -18.30 6.55
CA VAL A 33 -13.79 -16.96 7.16
C VAL A 33 -13.25 -17.00 8.60
N GLY A 34 -13.56 -18.05 9.35
CA GLY A 34 -13.04 -18.29 10.70
C GLY A 34 -11.52 -18.49 10.71
N SER A 35 -10.96 -19.20 9.72
CA SER A 35 -9.51 -19.34 9.57
C SER A 35 -8.84 -17.99 9.28
N CYS A 36 -9.45 -17.14 8.45
CA CYS A 36 -8.98 -15.77 8.20
C CYS A 36 -8.99 -14.93 9.48
N LEU A 37 -10.05 -15.01 10.29
CA LEU A 37 -10.13 -14.33 11.59
C LEU A 37 -9.06 -14.85 12.56
N ALA A 38 -8.83 -16.16 12.61
CA ALA A 38 -7.80 -16.76 13.43
C ALA A 38 -6.41 -16.24 13.04
N LEU A 39 -6.10 -16.12 11.74
CA LEU A 39 -4.85 -15.51 11.26
C LEU A 39 -4.72 -14.04 11.71
N ASN A 40 -5.81 -13.27 11.73
CA ASN A 40 -5.79 -11.90 12.27
C ASN A 40 -5.46 -11.90 13.77
N VAL A 41 -6.07 -12.78 14.56
CA VAL A 41 -5.80 -12.88 16.00
C VAL A 41 -4.35 -13.29 16.25
N ILE A 42 -3.87 -14.35 15.60
CA ILE A 42 -2.48 -14.82 15.73
C ILE A 42 -1.51 -13.72 15.30
N GLY A 43 -1.78 -13.05 14.17
CA GLY A 43 -0.96 -11.94 13.68
C GLY A 43 -0.86 -10.78 14.68
N LEU A 44 -1.98 -10.42 15.32
CA LEU A 44 -2.00 -9.40 16.37
C LEU A 44 -1.19 -9.82 17.61
N CYS A 45 -1.34 -11.08 18.05
CA CYS A 45 -0.56 -11.61 19.18
C CYS A 45 0.95 -11.56 18.89
N LEU A 46 1.38 -11.93 17.68
CA LEU A 46 2.78 -11.84 17.26
C LEU A 46 3.29 -10.39 17.27
N CYS A 47 2.46 -9.43 16.85
CA CYS A 47 2.79 -8.01 16.95
C CYS A 47 2.95 -7.55 18.40
N LEU A 48 2.09 -8.00 19.31
CA LEU A 48 2.18 -7.71 20.75
C LEU A 48 3.45 -8.29 21.38
N MET A 49 3.92 -9.44 20.90
CA MET A 49 5.17 -10.09 21.30
C MET A 49 6.43 -9.43 20.71
N GLY A 50 6.29 -8.37 19.90
CA GLY A 50 7.41 -7.67 19.27
C GLY A 50 7.87 -8.27 17.94
N ILE A 51 7.26 -9.38 17.47
CA ILE A 51 7.55 -10.00 16.16
C ILE A 51 6.73 -9.31 15.07
N VAL A 52 6.88 -7.99 14.95
CA VAL A 52 6.00 -7.09 14.19
C VAL A 52 5.92 -7.46 12.71
N ARG A 53 7.05 -7.72 12.05
CA ARG A 53 7.07 -8.04 10.61
C ARG A 53 6.23 -9.25 10.24
N PHE A 54 6.43 -10.34 11.00
CA PHE A 54 5.73 -11.59 10.76
C PHE A 54 4.26 -11.47 11.17
N GLY A 55 4.00 -10.87 12.34
CA GLY A 55 2.64 -10.61 12.83
C GLY A 55 1.80 -9.77 11.88
N CYS A 56 2.33 -8.65 11.37
CA CYS A 56 1.63 -7.82 10.39
C CYS A 56 1.41 -8.54 9.05
N SER A 57 2.35 -9.39 8.61
CA SER A 57 2.18 -10.18 7.39
C SER A 57 1.06 -11.21 7.52
N LEU A 58 1.00 -11.91 8.65
CA LEU A 58 -0.07 -12.86 8.95
C LEU A 58 -1.43 -12.16 9.09
N PHE A 59 -1.44 -10.99 9.74
CA PHE A 59 -2.63 -10.16 9.84
C PHE A 59 -3.14 -9.73 8.45
N ILE A 60 -2.25 -9.30 7.54
CA ILE A 60 -2.62 -8.95 6.16
C ILE A 60 -3.22 -10.15 5.43
N ALA A 61 -2.64 -11.34 5.59
CA ALA A 61 -3.18 -12.57 5.00
C ALA A 61 -4.60 -12.87 5.50
N GLY A 62 -4.85 -12.71 6.80
CA GLY A 62 -6.19 -12.85 7.39
C GLY A 62 -7.21 -11.85 6.84
N CYS A 63 -6.79 -10.64 6.45
CA CYS A 63 -7.70 -9.63 5.90
C CYS A 63 -8.29 -9.99 4.52
N ILE A 64 -7.70 -10.94 3.78
CA ILE A 64 -8.14 -11.28 2.41
C ILE A 64 -9.57 -11.82 2.41
N GLY A 65 -9.93 -12.63 3.41
CA GLY A 65 -11.28 -13.19 3.55
C GLY A 65 -12.37 -12.17 3.88
N PHE A 66 -11.99 -10.92 4.19
CA PHE A 66 -12.91 -9.87 4.62
C PHE A 66 -12.99 -8.70 3.64
N ILE A 67 -12.45 -8.80 2.42
CA ILE A 67 -12.52 -7.69 1.44
C ILE A 67 -14.00 -7.39 1.08
N PRO A 68 -14.46 -6.12 1.11
CA PRO A 68 -13.67 -4.88 1.24
C PRO A 68 -13.36 -4.41 2.68
N LEU A 69 -14.06 -4.93 3.70
CA LEU A 69 -13.87 -4.56 5.12
C LEU A 69 -12.42 -4.73 5.59
N GLY A 70 -11.74 -5.77 5.08
CA GLY A 70 -10.35 -6.11 5.35
C GLY A 70 -9.33 -5.05 4.94
N LEU A 71 -9.71 -4.08 4.09
CA LEU A 71 -8.81 -3.00 3.70
C LEU A 71 -8.35 -2.18 4.90
N VAL A 72 -9.23 -1.89 5.88
CA VAL A 72 -8.85 -1.14 7.09
C VAL A 72 -7.70 -1.84 7.83
N GLY A 73 -7.77 -3.17 7.92
CA GLY A 73 -6.75 -4.00 8.54
C GLY A 73 -5.43 -4.02 7.77
N ILE A 74 -5.50 -4.15 6.45
CA ILE A 74 -4.32 -4.08 5.57
C ILE A 74 -3.61 -2.73 5.73
N LEU A 75 -4.37 -1.63 5.76
CA LEU A 75 -3.82 -0.29 5.95
C LEU A 75 -3.17 -0.12 7.32
N GLY A 76 -3.84 -0.57 8.38
CA GLY A 76 -3.29 -0.56 9.73
C GLY A 76 -1.97 -1.34 9.82
N ALA A 77 -1.94 -2.56 9.32
CA ALA A 77 -0.75 -3.41 9.33
C ALA A 77 0.39 -2.83 8.48
N ARG A 78 0.09 -2.24 7.32
CA ARG A 78 1.10 -1.55 6.49
C ARG A 78 1.70 -0.34 7.21
N GLN A 79 0.88 0.46 7.87
CA GLN A 79 1.37 1.60 8.66
C GLN A 79 2.29 1.15 9.81
N ALA A 80 1.97 0.04 10.48
CA ALA A 80 2.83 -0.52 11.53
C ALA A 80 4.18 -1.01 10.97
N LEU A 81 4.18 -1.69 9.82
CA LEU A 81 5.40 -2.13 9.13
C LEU A 81 6.24 -0.95 8.65
N ASP A 82 5.61 0.11 8.14
CA ASP A 82 6.29 1.30 7.65
C ASP A 82 6.92 2.08 8.82
N ALA A 83 6.23 2.19 9.96
CA ALA A 83 6.76 2.79 11.18
C ALA A 83 8.01 2.04 11.69
N GLU A 84 7.93 0.72 11.81
CA GLU A 84 9.08 -0.12 12.21
C GLU A 84 10.26 0.03 11.25
N ARG A 85 9.98 0.17 9.94
CA ARG A 85 11.01 0.37 8.93
C ARG A 85 11.67 1.74 9.07
N ARG A 86 10.89 2.80 9.29
CA ARG A 86 11.40 4.17 9.49
C ARG A 86 12.22 4.31 10.77
N GLU A 87 11.81 3.67 11.86
CA GLU A 87 12.57 3.63 13.12
C GLU A 87 13.99 3.10 12.91
N ARG A 88 14.18 2.10 12.04
CA ARG A 88 15.50 1.54 11.71
C ARG A 88 16.40 2.47 10.88
N PHE A 89 15.86 3.51 10.27
CA PHE A 89 16.57 4.36 9.30
C PHE A 89 16.90 5.78 9.81
N ALA A 90 16.61 6.09 11.09
CA ALA A 90 16.80 7.40 11.74
C ALA A 90 15.99 8.56 11.12
N GLN A 91 15.40 9.39 11.99
CA GLN A 91 14.59 10.54 11.58
C GLN A 91 15.48 11.67 11.09
N MET A 92 15.77 11.71 9.80
CA MET A 92 16.37 12.87 9.12
C MET A 92 15.29 13.64 8.36
N GLU A 93 15.47 14.95 8.20
CA GLU A 93 14.63 15.71 7.28
C GLU A 93 14.96 15.34 5.83
N ALA A 94 13.93 15.27 4.98
CA ALA A 94 14.13 14.95 3.58
C ALA A 94 14.78 16.13 2.86
N ALA A 95 15.95 15.93 2.28
CA ALA A 95 16.65 16.92 1.46
C ALA A 95 15.89 17.26 0.18
N ARG A 96 15.22 16.26 -0.44
CA ARG A 96 14.34 16.44 -1.60
C ARG A 96 13.12 15.54 -1.52
N SER A 97 12.03 15.98 -2.12
CA SER A 97 10.77 15.23 -2.16
C SER A 97 10.08 15.39 -3.49
N TYR A 98 9.61 14.30 -4.09
CA TYR A 98 8.94 14.30 -5.39
C TYR A 98 7.53 13.76 -5.26
N ARG A 99 6.56 14.45 -5.89
CA ARG A 99 5.14 14.11 -5.87
C ARG A 99 4.71 13.33 -7.11
N PHE A 100 3.53 12.74 -7.04
CA PHE A 100 2.89 12.11 -8.20
C PHE A 100 2.47 13.18 -9.22
N ASN A 101 2.44 12.80 -10.50
CA ASN A 101 1.97 13.67 -11.57
C ASN A 101 0.50 14.07 -11.34
N PRO A 102 0.19 15.39 -11.25
CA PRO A 102 -1.17 15.85 -10.99
C PRO A 102 -2.15 15.43 -12.11
N ALA A 103 -1.73 15.42 -13.37
CA ALA A 103 -2.60 15.03 -14.48
C ALA A 103 -3.02 13.56 -14.41
N LEU A 104 -2.11 12.65 -14.00
CA LEU A 104 -2.46 11.25 -13.81
C LEU A 104 -3.36 11.03 -12.60
N LEU A 105 -3.12 11.77 -11.51
CA LEU A 105 -4.00 11.75 -10.34
C LEU A 105 -5.40 12.24 -10.67
N ASP A 106 -5.51 13.32 -11.45
CA ASP A 106 -6.79 13.86 -11.90
C ASP A 106 -7.54 12.86 -12.77
N VAL A 107 -6.86 12.22 -13.73
CA VAL A 107 -7.46 11.14 -14.54
C VAL A 107 -7.95 9.99 -13.66
N GLN A 108 -7.19 9.60 -12.62
CA GLN A 108 -7.62 8.56 -11.69
C GLN A 108 -8.84 9.01 -10.87
N ILE A 109 -8.81 10.20 -10.27
CA ILE A 109 -9.87 10.71 -9.39
C ILE A 109 -11.15 10.99 -10.20
N PHE A 110 -11.08 11.81 -11.24
CA PHE A 110 -12.24 12.18 -12.04
C PHE A 110 -12.71 11.00 -12.90
N GLY A 111 -11.80 10.20 -13.45
CA GLY A 111 -12.17 9.01 -14.21
C GLY A 111 -12.94 8.00 -13.37
N THR A 112 -12.47 7.69 -12.16
CA THR A 112 -13.19 6.78 -11.25
C THR A 112 -14.50 7.38 -10.75
N ALA A 113 -14.57 8.69 -10.50
CA ALA A 113 -15.81 9.38 -10.12
C ALA A 113 -16.87 9.32 -11.23
N ILE A 114 -16.49 9.58 -12.49
CA ILE A 114 -17.39 9.50 -13.65
C ILE A 114 -17.91 8.07 -13.83
N VAL A 115 -17.02 7.07 -13.78
CA VAL A 115 -17.42 5.65 -13.87
C VAL A 115 -18.38 5.28 -12.74
N GLY A 116 -18.10 5.72 -11.51
CA GLY A 116 -18.99 5.50 -10.37
C GLY A 116 -20.37 6.13 -10.56
N LEU A 117 -20.43 7.36 -11.05
CA LEU A 117 -21.69 8.07 -11.32
C LEU A 117 -22.52 7.37 -12.41
N VAL A 118 -21.88 6.99 -13.52
CA VAL A 118 -22.55 6.25 -14.60
C VAL A 118 -23.09 4.92 -14.08
N TRP A 119 -22.32 4.20 -13.26
CA TRP A 119 -22.75 2.93 -12.69
C TRP A 119 -23.92 3.09 -11.72
N LEU A 120 -23.90 4.15 -10.91
CA LEU A 120 -25.01 4.49 -10.02
C LEU A 120 -26.30 4.76 -10.80
N ILE A 121 -26.22 5.53 -11.89
CA ILE A 121 -27.38 5.79 -12.76
C ILE A 121 -27.91 4.47 -13.36
N LEU A 122 -27.02 3.60 -13.84
CA LEU A 122 -27.42 2.29 -14.37
C LEU A 122 -28.16 1.44 -13.33
N MET A 123 -27.71 1.44 -12.06
CA MET A 123 -28.42 0.74 -10.98
C MET A 123 -29.79 1.33 -10.67
N LEU A 124 -29.96 2.65 -10.78
CA LEU A 124 -31.25 3.31 -10.57
C LEU A 124 -32.24 3.02 -11.70
N VAL A 125 -31.76 2.80 -12.92
CA VAL A 125 -32.59 2.51 -14.11
C VAL A 125 -32.89 1.02 -14.24
N PHE A 126 -31.93 0.17 -13.91
CA PHE A 126 -32.00 -1.28 -14.14
C PHE A 126 -31.81 -2.06 -12.82
N PRO A 127 -32.84 -2.76 -12.31
CA PRO A 127 -32.79 -3.42 -11.01
C PRO A 127 -31.86 -4.64 -10.93
N PHE A 128 -31.36 -5.13 -12.06
CA PHE A 128 -30.47 -6.28 -12.16
C PHE A 128 -28.98 -5.91 -12.25
N VAL A 129 -28.64 -4.62 -12.22
CA VAL A 129 -27.24 -4.18 -12.31
C VAL A 129 -26.53 -4.45 -10.98
N PRO A 130 -25.40 -5.20 -10.97
CA PRO A 130 -24.70 -5.52 -9.74
C PRO A 130 -24.00 -4.29 -9.14
N ALA A 131 -23.96 -4.21 -7.81
CA ALA A 131 -23.31 -3.13 -7.05
C ALA A 131 -21.77 -3.19 -7.04
N ILE A 132 -21.19 -4.33 -7.44
CA ILE A 132 -19.74 -4.58 -7.33
C ILE A 132 -18.89 -3.50 -8.02
N PRO A 133 -19.19 -3.07 -9.27
CA PRO A 133 -18.38 -2.05 -9.95
C PRO A 133 -18.48 -0.66 -9.30
N LEU A 134 -19.61 -0.33 -8.68
CA LEU A 134 -19.75 0.89 -7.87
C LEU A 134 -18.80 0.86 -6.67
N GLY A 135 -18.71 -0.27 -5.96
CA GLY A 135 -17.74 -0.47 -4.89
C GLY A 135 -16.28 -0.29 -5.36
N GLY A 136 -15.95 -0.84 -6.54
CA GLY A 136 -14.65 -0.64 -7.18
C GLY A 136 -14.34 0.83 -7.49
N ALA A 137 -15.32 1.57 -8.02
CA ALA A 137 -15.18 2.99 -8.31
C ALA A 137 -14.93 3.83 -7.04
N VAL A 138 -15.67 3.56 -5.96
CA VAL A 138 -15.48 4.23 -4.66
C VAL A 138 -14.08 3.95 -4.12
N ILE A 139 -13.61 2.69 -4.16
CA ILE A 139 -12.26 2.33 -3.72
C ILE A 139 -11.21 3.06 -4.56
N GLY A 140 -11.36 3.08 -5.89
CA GLY A 140 -10.45 3.76 -6.80
C GLY A 140 -10.36 5.26 -6.55
N PHE A 141 -11.49 5.90 -6.29
CA PHE A 141 -11.59 7.32 -5.95
C PHE A 141 -10.89 7.63 -4.62
N LEU A 142 -11.14 6.84 -3.58
CA LEU A 142 -10.49 7.00 -2.27
C LEU A 142 -8.97 6.82 -2.37
N ILE A 143 -8.50 5.86 -3.18
CA ILE A 143 -7.07 5.68 -3.44
C ILE A 143 -6.49 6.90 -4.18
N GLY A 144 -7.23 7.47 -5.15
CA GLY A 144 -6.81 8.67 -5.87
C GLY A 144 -6.64 9.88 -4.94
N LEU A 145 -7.65 10.17 -4.12
CA LEU A 145 -7.59 11.24 -3.11
C LEU A 145 -6.47 11.02 -2.09
N TRP A 146 -6.19 9.76 -1.73
CA TRP A 146 -5.07 9.47 -0.87
C TRP A 146 -3.74 9.79 -1.55
N ASN A 147 -3.56 9.28 -2.78
CA ASN A 147 -2.32 9.46 -3.53
C ASN A 147 -1.98 10.94 -3.76
N SER A 148 -2.97 11.82 -3.90
CA SER A 148 -2.74 13.28 -4.03
C SER A 148 -2.15 13.94 -2.78
N SER A 149 -2.39 13.35 -1.60
CA SER A 149 -1.83 13.82 -0.32
C SER A 149 -0.46 13.19 0.02
N THR A 150 -0.06 12.15 -0.70
CA THR A 150 1.18 11.42 -0.41
C THR A 150 2.37 11.92 -1.21
N ILE A 151 3.53 11.86 -0.58
CA ILE A 151 4.82 12.09 -1.22
C ILE A 151 5.46 10.71 -1.48
N PRO A 152 5.44 10.20 -2.73
CA PRO A 152 5.92 8.87 -3.07
C PRO A 152 7.43 8.71 -2.98
N VAL A 153 8.21 9.78 -3.20
CA VAL A 153 9.67 9.71 -3.14
C VAL A 153 10.19 10.78 -2.21
N LYS A 154 11.00 10.37 -1.24
CA LYS A 154 11.77 11.26 -0.37
C LYS A 154 13.24 10.87 -0.43
N CYS A 155 14.11 11.85 -0.62
CA CYS A 155 15.55 11.66 -0.59
C CYS A 155 16.09 12.28 0.69
N TYR A 156 16.81 11.47 1.46
CA TYR A 156 17.55 11.90 2.63
C TYR A 156 19.04 12.01 2.27
N GLU A 157 19.89 12.29 3.25
CA GLU A 157 21.34 12.40 3.03
C GLU A 157 22.00 11.04 2.74
N ASP A 158 21.54 9.97 3.40
CA ASP A 158 22.16 8.64 3.35
C ASP A 158 21.28 7.57 2.63
N HIS A 159 19.99 7.84 2.43
CA HIS A 159 19.05 6.89 1.84
C HIS A 159 17.89 7.55 1.07
N ILE A 160 17.24 6.76 0.22
CA ILE A 160 16.00 7.10 -0.48
C ILE A 160 14.82 6.30 0.09
N GLU A 161 13.68 6.97 0.29
CA GLU A 161 12.40 6.39 0.66
C GLU A 161 11.43 6.43 -0.51
N LEU A 162 10.83 5.28 -0.82
CA LEU A 162 9.94 5.07 -1.94
C LEU A 162 8.63 4.41 -1.45
N LYS A 163 7.55 5.17 -1.42
CA LYS A 163 6.17 4.72 -1.11
C LYS A 163 5.30 4.86 -2.36
N LEU A 164 5.35 3.85 -3.22
CA LEU A 164 4.70 3.90 -4.54
C LEU A 164 3.18 3.67 -4.51
N SER A 165 2.64 3.09 -3.45
CA SER A 165 1.19 2.99 -3.25
C SER A 165 0.84 2.78 -1.79
N LEU A 166 -0.44 2.96 -1.47
CA LEU A 166 -1.00 2.78 -0.14
C LEU A 166 -0.72 1.38 0.47
N ILE A 167 -0.88 0.34 -0.35
CA ILE A 167 -0.77 -1.07 0.08
C ILE A 167 0.63 -1.63 -0.22
N ALA A 168 1.42 -0.96 -1.07
CA ALA A 168 2.80 -1.37 -1.34
C ALA A 168 3.70 -1.12 -0.12
N PRO A 169 4.70 -1.98 0.11
CA PRO A 169 5.71 -1.73 1.13
C PRO A 169 6.53 -0.47 0.82
N THR A 170 6.89 0.30 1.85
CA THR A 170 7.81 1.44 1.72
C THR A 170 9.24 0.95 1.50
N HIS A 171 9.87 1.19 0.38
CA HIS A 171 11.28 0.82 0.19
C HIS A 171 12.19 1.91 0.77
N LEU A 172 13.12 1.53 1.65
CA LEU A 172 14.19 2.38 2.16
C LEU A 172 15.50 1.80 1.66
N ILE A 173 16.22 2.53 0.81
CA ILE A 173 17.43 2.06 0.13
C ILE A 173 18.57 3.03 0.44
N LYS A 174 19.65 2.55 1.07
CA LYS A 174 20.85 3.37 1.30
C LYS A 174 21.62 3.55 0.00
N TYR A 175 22.18 4.74 -0.24
CA TYR A 175 22.92 5.01 -1.48
C TYR A 175 24.10 4.05 -1.66
N LYS A 176 24.83 3.77 -0.56
CA LYS A 176 25.96 2.81 -0.55
C LYS A 176 25.60 1.36 -0.91
N ASN A 177 24.31 1.01 -0.84
CA ASN A 177 23.85 -0.35 -1.15
C ASN A 177 23.41 -0.50 -2.61
N ILE A 178 23.38 0.59 -3.39
CA ILE A 178 23.01 0.56 -4.80
C ILE A 178 24.15 -0.10 -5.58
N THR A 179 23.82 -1.16 -6.32
CA THR A 179 24.76 -1.91 -7.16
C THR A 179 24.73 -1.46 -8.61
N ASP A 180 23.53 -1.17 -9.13
CA ASP A 180 23.33 -0.76 -10.52
C ASP A 180 22.06 0.08 -10.70
N ILE A 181 22.08 0.94 -11.72
CA ILE A 181 20.95 1.77 -12.14
C ILE A 181 20.77 1.64 -13.64
N ASP A 182 19.81 0.81 -14.06
CA ASP A 182 19.49 0.59 -15.47
C ASP A 182 18.42 1.58 -15.95
N THR A 183 18.83 2.49 -16.83
CA THR A 183 17.98 3.50 -17.49
C THR A 183 17.65 3.16 -18.94
N SER A 184 17.94 1.94 -19.42
CA SER A 184 17.72 1.52 -20.81
C SER A 184 16.25 1.60 -21.24
N HIS A 185 15.33 1.49 -20.28
CA HIS A 185 13.90 1.55 -20.54
C HIS A 185 13.32 2.97 -20.47
N ARG A 186 12.68 3.40 -21.57
CA ARG A 186 12.06 4.74 -21.71
C ARG A 186 10.98 5.10 -20.67
N LYS A 187 10.34 4.11 -20.03
CA LYS A 187 9.20 4.33 -19.11
C LYS A 187 9.51 4.01 -17.64
N HIS A 188 10.65 3.38 -17.37
CA HIS A 188 11.02 2.98 -16.02
C HIS A 188 12.52 2.79 -15.87
N THR A 189 13.05 3.06 -14.69
CA THR A 189 14.41 2.70 -14.29
C THR A 189 14.37 1.53 -13.34
N ILE A 190 15.35 0.65 -13.45
CA ILE A 190 15.55 -0.45 -12.51
C ILE A 190 16.72 -0.05 -11.60
N VAL A 191 16.44 0.03 -10.29
CA VAL A 191 17.47 0.24 -9.28
C VAL A 191 17.75 -1.09 -8.61
N SER A 192 18.96 -1.61 -8.80
CA SER A 192 19.45 -2.83 -8.14
C SER A 192 20.22 -2.46 -6.88
N TYR A 193 19.95 -3.17 -5.79
CA TYR A 193 20.56 -2.90 -4.49
C TYR A 193 20.73 -4.17 -3.66
N ALA A 194 21.78 -4.20 -2.86
CA ALA A 194 22.03 -5.27 -1.89
C ALA A 194 21.23 -5.02 -0.59
N LEU A 195 20.41 -5.99 -0.20
CA LEU A 195 19.68 -5.97 1.08
C LEU A 195 19.82 -7.34 1.75
N ASP A 196 20.39 -7.36 2.96
CA ASP A 196 20.57 -8.56 3.77
C ASP A 196 21.32 -9.71 3.03
N GLY A 197 22.32 -9.35 2.21
CA GLY A 197 23.14 -10.30 1.44
C GLY A 197 22.50 -10.81 0.14
N ALA A 198 21.27 -10.39 -0.17
CA ALA A 198 20.59 -10.71 -1.43
C ALA A 198 20.46 -9.46 -2.32
N GLU A 199 20.65 -9.64 -3.63
CA GLU A 199 20.39 -8.59 -4.60
C GLU A 199 18.88 -8.46 -4.85
N LYS A 200 18.37 -7.23 -4.80
CA LYS A 200 16.98 -6.91 -5.08
C LYS A 200 16.92 -5.81 -6.12
N SER A 201 15.94 -5.89 -7.01
CA SER A 201 15.67 -4.86 -8.01
C SER A 201 14.32 -4.21 -7.77
N LEU A 202 14.27 -2.89 -7.94
CA LEU A 202 13.05 -2.10 -7.83
C LEU A 202 12.81 -1.34 -9.13
N LYS A 203 11.61 -1.52 -9.70
CA LYS A 203 11.17 -0.81 -10.90
C LYS A 203 10.53 0.52 -10.53
N LEU A 204 11.20 1.62 -10.86
CA LEU A 204 10.71 2.99 -10.69
C LEU A 204 10.03 3.44 -11.99
N LYS A 205 8.69 3.58 -11.95
CA LYS A 205 7.90 4.06 -13.09
C LYS A 205 7.87 5.59 -13.10
N TRP A 206 8.71 6.21 -13.91
CA TRP A 206 8.86 7.67 -13.98
C TRP A 206 7.62 8.41 -14.41
N ASN A 207 6.82 7.81 -15.30
CA ASN A 207 5.57 8.40 -15.75
C ASN A 207 4.62 8.76 -14.60
N GLY A 208 4.77 8.12 -13.43
CA GLY A 208 3.95 8.42 -12.27
C GLY A 208 4.35 9.69 -11.50
N LEU A 209 5.55 10.24 -11.70
CA LEU A 209 6.03 11.42 -10.96
C LEU A 209 5.82 12.72 -11.78
N GLU A 210 5.93 13.86 -11.10
CA GLU A 210 5.90 15.19 -11.74
C GLU A 210 6.94 15.33 -12.87
N ASP A 211 6.67 16.22 -13.81
CA ASP A 211 7.56 16.47 -14.95
C ASP A 211 8.96 16.89 -14.45
N LYS A 212 10.01 16.35 -15.10
CA LYS A 212 11.43 16.52 -14.73
C LYS A 212 11.88 15.89 -13.40
N ALA A 213 10.97 15.42 -12.55
CA ALA A 213 11.32 14.77 -11.29
C ALA A 213 12.23 13.55 -11.48
N SER A 214 12.03 12.80 -12.57
CA SER A 214 12.87 11.63 -12.88
C SER A 214 14.32 12.00 -13.19
N GLU A 215 14.55 13.06 -13.96
CA GLU A 215 15.91 13.52 -14.30
C GLU A 215 16.63 14.07 -13.08
N GLU A 216 15.95 14.90 -12.29
CA GLU A 216 16.51 15.46 -11.06
C GLU A 216 16.81 14.40 -10.00
N LEU A 217 15.92 13.42 -9.85
CA LEU A 217 16.11 12.32 -8.90
C LEU A 217 17.26 11.41 -9.33
N LEU A 218 17.35 11.06 -10.61
CA LEU A 218 18.46 10.26 -11.14
C LEU A 218 19.80 10.99 -10.94
N GLY A 219 19.86 12.28 -11.25
CA GLY A 219 21.05 13.10 -11.02
C GLY A 219 21.44 13.16 -9.53
N TYR A 220 20.45 13.28 -8.64
CA TYR A 220 20.70 13.26 -7.19
C TYR A 220 21.22 11.90 -6.70
N ILE A 221 20.60 10.79 -7.13
CA ILE A 221 21.03 9.44 -6.75
C ILE A 221 22.44 9.17 -7.27
N GLN A 222 22.72 9.49 -8.54
CA GLN A 222 24.06 9.29 -9.13
C GLN A 222 25.12 10.13 -8.41
N GLY A 223 24.81 11.38 -8.06
CA GLY A 223 25.73 12.24 -7.30
C GLY A 223 26.06 11.70 -5.90
N LYS A 224 25.11 11.04 -5.22
CA LYS A 224 25.30 10.42 -3.91
C LYS A 224 25.85 8.99 -3.96
N TRP A 225 25.74 8.31 -5.10
CA TRP A 225 26.27 6.96 -5.32
C TRP A 225 27.78 6.98 -5.61
N VAL A 226 28.25 8.02 -6.32
CA VAL A 226 29.65 8.16 -6.74
C VAL A 226 30.52 8.86 -5.70
N ALA A 227 29.91 9.57 -4.74
CA ALA A 227 30.59 10.27 -3.64
C ALA A 227 30.82 9.37 -2.42
#